data_AF-A0A374E9Z8-F1
#
_entry.id   AF-A0A374E9Z8-F1
#
_cell.length_a   1.000
_cell.length_b   1.000
_cell.length_c   1.000
_cell.angle_alpha   90.00
_cell.angle_beta   90.00
_cell.angle_gamma   90.00
#
_symmetry.space_group_name_H-M   'P 1'
#
loop_
_entity.id
_entity.type
_entity.pdbx_description
1 polymer ?
#
loop_
_entity_poly.entity_id
_entity_poly.type
_entity_poly.pdbx_seq_one_letter_code
_entity_poly.pdbx_strand_id
1 'polypeptide(L)'
;MLVHNAGDAYKRPSGYRKGVRDKTWEEAKANSPDEIVRDPKTGKPINPNEPWNMGHKPGYEFRKHRASAQERGIDRKQFLDEHNDSSHYRPELPSSNRSHSCEDMTDQYLGP
;
A
#
# COMPACT_ATOMS: atom_id res chain seq x y z
N MET A 1 -34.13 11.85 5.45
CA MET A 1 -32.92 11.01 5.32
C MET A 1 -31.99 11.38 6.46
N LEU A 2 -31.78 10.46 7.41
CA LEU A 2 -30.87 10.68 8.53
C LEU A 2 -29.43 10.67 7.98
N VAL A 3 -28.82 11.86 7.92
CA VAL A 3 -27.39 12.04 7.67
C VAL A 3 -26.65 11.63 8.94
N HIS A 4 -26.28 10.34 9.03
CA HIS A 4 -25.32 9.92 10.03
C HIS A 4 -23.95 10.49 9.63
N ASN A 5 -23.49 11.52 10.34
CA ASN A 5 -22.08 11.95 10.37
C ASN A 5 -21.22 10.87 11.08
N ALA A 6 -21.24 9.64 10.59
CA ALA A 6 -20.19 8.68 10.85
C ALA A 6 -19.02 9.10 9.94
N GLY A 7 -17.88 9.48 10.52
CA GLY A 7 -16.70 9.82 9.72
C GLY A 7 -16.43 8.76 8.65
N ASP A 8 -16.06 9.19 7.43
CA ASP A 8 -15.88 8.31 6.27
C ASP A 8 -15.19 7.00 6.68
N ALA A 9 -15.95 5.90 6.70
CA ALA A 9 -15.46 4.59 7.15
C ALA A 9 -14.25 4.13 6.30
N TYR A 10 -14.12 4.68 5.11
CA TYR A 10 -13.05 4.42 4.16
C TYR A 10 -12.02 5.55 4.11
N LYS A 11 -11.98 6.42 5.14
CA LYS A 11 -10.95 7.45 5.29
C LYS A 11 -9.58 6.81 5.44
N ARG A 12 -8.61 7.37 4.69
CA ARG A 12 -7.20 6.98 4.75
C ARG A 12 -6.68 7.06 6.20
N PRO A 13 -6.13 5.97 6.74
CA PRO A 13 -5.42 6.00 8.01
C PRO A 13 -4.19 6.91 7.93
N SER A 14 -3.82 7.55 9.04
CA SER A 14 -2.62 8.40 9.11
C SER A 14 -1.32 7.58 9.13
N GLY A 15 -1.41 6.26 9.30
CA GLY A 15 -0.26 5.38 9.33
C GLY A 15 -0.65 3.91 9.37
N TYR A 16 0.37 3.06 9.51
CA TYR A 16 0.25 1.62 9.49
C TYR A 16 0.34 1.03 10.89
N ARG A 17 -0.19 -0.17 11.08
CA ARG A 17 -0.05 -0.96 12.30
C ARG A 17 1.42 -1.33 12.49
N LYS A 18 1.79 -1.56 13.76
CA LYS A 18 3.15 -1.97 14.13
C LYS A 18 3.53 -3.25 13.39
N GLY A 19 4.73 -3.27 12.81
CA GLY A 19 5.31 -4.42 12.12
C GLY A 19 4.92 -4.58 10.65
N VAL A 20 3.94 -3.83 10.12
CA VAL A 20 3.59 -3.90 8.68
C VAL A 20 4.79 -3.48 7.82
N ARG A 21 5.47 -2.39 8.20
CA ARG A 21 6.65 -1.89 7.49
C ARG A 21 7.78 -2.91 7.46
N ASP A 22 8.06 -3.57 8.58
CA ASP A 22 9.12 -4.57 8.69
C ASP A 22 8.77 -5.81 7.85
N LYS A 23 7.52 -6.27 7.91
CA LYS A 23 7.02 -7.38 7.06
C LYS A 23 7.15 -7.07 5.58
N THR A 24 6.72 -5.87 5.15
CA THR A 24 6.87 -5.45 3.74
C THR A 24 8.32 -5.47 3.30
N TRP A 25 9.25 -5.10 4.17
CA TRP A 25 10.68 -5.17 3.88
C TRP A 25 11.17 -6.62 3.74
N GLU A 26 10.88 -7.47 4.73
CA GLU A 26 11.29 -8.88 4.73
C GLU A 26 10.68 -9.66 3.54
N GLU A 27 9.41 -9.40 3.21
CA GLU A 27 8.77 -9.98 2.02
C GLU A 27 9.45 -9.51 0.73
N ALA A 28 9.77 -8.21 0.61
CA ALA A 28 10.49 -7.70 -0.55
C ALA A 28 11.90 -8.31 -0.68
N LYS A 29 12.58 -8.50 0.46
CA LYS A 29 13.89 -9.14 0.53
C LYS A 29 13.81 -10.60 0.10
N ALA A 30 12.86 -11.36 0.64
CA ALA A 30 12.64 -12.78 0.35
C ALA A 30 12.21 -13.03 -1.11
N ASN A 31 11.52 -12.08 -1.74
CA ASN A 31 11.16 -12.14 -3.15
C ASN A 31 12.32 -11.72 -4.10
N SER A 32 13.44 -11.20 -3.57
CA SER A 32 14.60 -10.87 -4.39
C SER A 32 15.52 -12.09 -4.54
N PRO A 33 15.98 -12.42 -5.76
CA PRO A 33 16.89 -13.54 -5.98
C PRO A 33 18.27 -13.35 -5.32
N ASP A 34 18.65 -12.10 -5.05
CA ASP A 34 19.94 -11.70 -4.47
C ASP A 34 19.81 -11.14 -3.05
N GLU A 35 18.63 -11.24 -2.42
CA GLU A 35 18.30 -10.60 -1.13
C GLU A 35 18.44 -9.06 -1.13
N ILE A 36 18.55 -8.42 -2.30
CA ILE A 36 18.65 -6.95 -2.42
C ILE A 36 17.29 -6.37 -2.77
N VAL A 37 16.71 -5.62 -1.83
CA VAL A 37 15.50 -4.83 -2.09
C VAL A 37 15.84 -3.70 -3.07
N ARG A 38 15.12 -3.62 -4.19
CA ARG A 38 15.35 -2.61 -5.23
C ARG A 38 14.11 -1.77 -5.46
N ASP A 39 14.33 -0.50 -5.76
CA ASP A 39 13.28 0.42 -6.16
C ASP A 39 12.68 -0.04 -7.50
N PRO A 40 11.36 -0.26 -7.58
CA PRO A 40 10.71 -0.82 -8.77
C PRO A 40 10.81 0.09 -9.99
N LYS A 41 10.95 1.41 -9.78
CA LYS A 41 11.05 2.39 -10.86
C LYS A 41 12.47 2.48 -11.42
N THR A 42 13.48 2.51 -10.56
CA THR A 42 14.86 2.81 -10.95
C THR A 42 15.78 1.58 -10.95
N GLY A 43 15.35 0.47 -10.37
CA GLY A 43 16.17 -0.75 -10.15
C GLY A 43 17.28 -0.58 -9.12
N LYS A 44 17.38 0.60 -8.48
CA LYS A 44 18.43 0.92 -7.52
C LYS A 44 18.22 0.15 -6.22
N PRO A 45 19.29 -0.39 -5.59
CA PRO A 45 19.20 -0.93 -4.24
C PRO A 45 18.64 0.11 -3.27
N ILE A 46 17.72 -0.31 -2.41
CA ILE A 46 17.23 0.49 -1.30
C ILE A 46 18.00 0.09 -0.06
N ASN A 47 18.50 1.07 0.68
CA ASN A 47 19.11 0.84 1.98
C ASN A 47 18.03 0.90 3.08
N PRO A 48 17.85 -0.14 3.90
CA PRO A 48 16.83 -0.14 4.97
C PRO A 48 17.05 0.97 6.01
N ASN A 49 18.31 1.41 6.16
CA ASN A 49 18.71 2.47 7.10
C ASN A 49 18.49 3.88 6.53
N GLU A 50 18.18 4.01 5.25
CA GLU A 50 17.87 5.29 4.60
C GLU A 50 16.35 5.51 4.51
N PRO A 51 15.89 6.77 4.31
CA PRO A 51 14.47 7.04 4.11
C PRO A 51 13.93 6.33 2.85
N TRP A 52 13.00 5.40 3.06
CA TRP A 52 12.21 4.75 2.02
C TRP A 52 10.73 4.78 2.39
N ASN A 53 9.87 4.75 1.36
CA ASN A 53 8.42 4.79 1.51
C ASN A 53 7.83 3.40 1.26
N MET A 54 6.75 3.10 1.99
CA MET A 54 5.94 1.91 1.73
C MET A 54 4.92 2.24 0.63
N GLY A 55 5.37 2.12 -0.62
CA GLY A 55 4.54 2.35 -1.80
C GLY A 55 3.54 1.21 -2.01
N HIS A 56 2.38 1.50 -2.60
CA HIS A 56 1.43 0.45 -2.97
C HIS A 56 1.96 -0.30 -4.20
N LYS A 57 1.78 -1.62 -4.23
CA LYS A 57 1.97 -2.39 -5.46
C LYS A 57 0.93 -1.95 -6.51
N PRO A 58 1.24 -2.04 -7.81
CA PRO A 58 0.29 -1.73 -8.87
C PRO A 58 -0.99 -2.56 -8.68
N GLY A 59 -2.17 -1.92 -8.74
CA GLY A 59 -3.48 -2.56 -8.53
C GLY A 59 -3.95 -2.58 -7.07
N TYR A 60 -3.09 -2.19 -6.11
CA TYR A 60 -3.43 -2.07 -4.69
C TYR A 60 -3.50 -0.62 -4.21
N GLU A 61 -3.59 0.35 -5.13
CA GLU A 61 -3.57 1.76 -4.79
C GLU A 61 -4.74 2.11 -3.85
N PHE A 62 -4.49 3.01 -2.89
CA PHE A 62 -5.49 3.43 -1.91
C PHE A 62 -6.81 3.88 -2.55
N ARG A 63 -6.77 4.57 -3.70
CA ARG A 63 -7.99 4.99 -4.43
C ARG A 63 -8.85 3.79 -4.83
N LYS A 64 -8.23 2.72 -5.33
CA LYS A 64 -8.89 1.51 -5.79
C LYS A 64 -9.42 0.68 -4.62
N HIS A 65 -8.61 0.52 -3.57
CA HIS A 65 -9.06 -0.12 -2.34
C HIS A 65 -10.27 0.61 -1.75
N ARG A 66 -10.24 1.95 -1.66
CA ARG A 66 -11.39 2.74 -1.18
C ARG A 66 -12.65 2.54 -2.03
N ALA A 67 -12.53 2.57 -3.36
CA ALA A 67 -13.66 2.32 -4.26
C ALA A 67 -14.22 0.91 -4.10
N SER A 68 -13.35 -0.11 -4.07
CA SER A 68 -13.73 -1.51 -3.85
C SER A 68 -14.39 -1.71 -2.49
N ALA A 69 -13.88 -1.09 -1.43
CA ALA A 69 -14.43 -1.18 -0.09
C ALA A 69 -15.84 -0.56 -0.01
N GLN A 70 -16.04 0.57 -0.68
CA GLN A 70 -17.36 1.21 -0.82
C GLN A 70 -18.34 0.32 -1.58
N GLU A 71 -17.92 -0.29 -2.68
CA GLU A 71 -18.74 -1.20 -3.49
C GLU A 71 -19.10 -2.48 -2.73
N ARG A 72 -18.13 -3.08 -2.03
CA ARG A 72 -18.32 -4.29 -1.21
C ARG A 72 -19.04 -4.02 0.11
N GLY A 73 -19.17 -2.75 0.52
CA GLY A 73 -19.82 -2.36 1.78
C GLY A 73 -19.14 -2.92 3.03
N ILE A 74 -17.81 -3.07 3.01
CA ILE A 74 -17.05 -3.65 4.13
C ILE A 74 -17.03 -2.70 5.33
N ASP A 75 -16.89 -3.26 6.53
CA ASP A 75 -16.80 -2.42 7.73
C ASP A 75 -15.43 -1.72 7.86
N ARG A 76 -15.36 -0.74 8.76
CA ARG A 76 -14.14 0.01 9.07
C ARG A 76 -12.99 -0.88 9.52
N LYS A 77 -13.28 -1.97 10.25
CA LYS A 77 -12.25 -2.89 10.76
C LYS A 77 -11.64 -3.67 9.61
N GLN A 78 -12.46 -4.23 8.73
CA GLN A 78 -12.02 -4.94 7.53
C GLN A 78 -11.23 -4.03 6.59
N PHE A 79 -11.70 -2.80 6.35
CA PHE A 79 -10.93 -1.81 5.59
C PHE A 79 -9.55 -1.53 6.20
N LEU A 80 -9.45 -1.45 7.53
CA LEU A 80 -8.17 -1.29 8.20
C LEU A 80 -7.33 -2.56 8.15
N ASP A 81 -7.93 -3.75 8.19
CA ASP A 81 -7.22 -5.02 8.06
C ASP A 81 -6.60 -5.13 6.66
N GLU A 82 -7.38 -4.89 5.60
CA GLU A 82 -6.93 -4.86 4.20
C GLU A 82 -5.87 -3.76 3.97
N HIS A 83 -6.05 -2.55 4.52
CA HIS A 83 -5.03 -1.49 4.40
C HIS A 83 -3.71 -1.84 5.11
N ASN A 84 -3.72 -2.73 6.09
CA ASN A 84 -2.51 -3.11 6.83
C ASN A 84 -1.91 -4.43 6.35
N ASP A 85 -2.39 -4.97 5.23
CA ASP A 85 -1.77 -6.13 4.59
C ASP A 85 -0.44 -5.71 3.95
N SER A 86 0.69 -6.28 4.43
CA SER A 86 2.02 -6.00 3.90
C SER A 86 2.17 -6.40 2.44
N SER A 87 1.41 -7.41 1.99
CA SER A 87 1.49 -7.93 0.63
C SER A 87 1.02 -6.92 -0.43
N HIS A 88 0.23 -5.92 -0.03
CA HIS A 88 -0.24 -4.83 -0.90
C HIS A 88 0.82 -3.75 -1.13
N TYR A 89 1.95 -3.82 -0.42
CA TYR A 89 2.99 -2.79 -0.43
C TYR A 89 4.34 -3.31 -0.90
N ARG A 90 5.21 -2.38 -1.30
CA ARG A 90 6.63 -2.63 -1.57
C ARG A 90 7.48 -1.43 -1.15
N PRO A 91 8.76 -1.65 -0.80
CA PRO A 91 9.68 -0.54 -0.56
C PRO A 91 9.95 0.24 -1.85
N GLU A 92 9.84 1.57 -1.78
CA GLU A 92 10.13 2.48 -2.88
C GLU A 92 10.94 3.68 -2.41
N LEU A 93 11.79 4.23 -3.28
CA LEU A 93 12.49 5.46 -2.98
C LEU A 93 11.49 6.64 -2.91
N PRO A 94 11.70 7.63 -2.02
CA PRO A 94 10.78 8.75 -1.88
C PRO A 94 10.58 9.57 -3.17
N SER A 95 11.57 9.60 -4.06
CA SER A 95 11.46 10.20 -5.39
C SER A 95 10.53 9.40 -6.31
N SER A 96 10.63 8.07 -6.30
CA SER A 96 9.84 7.16 -7.13
C SER A 96 8.37 7.17 -6.69
N ASN A 97 8.11 7.01 -5.40
CA ASN A 97 6.76 6.98 -4.84
C ASN A 97 5.98 8.29 -5.10
N ARG A 98 6.66 9.45 -5.14
CA ARG A 98 6.01 10.75 -5.38
C ARG A 98 5.67 11.03 -6.84
N SER A 99 6.21 10.24 -7.76
CA SER A 99 6.03 10.45 -9.20
C SER A 99 4.79 9.76 -9.78
N HIS A 100 4.10 8.92 -9.00
CA HIS A 100 2.95 8.11 -9.43
C HIS A 100 3.22 7.24 -10.68
N SER A 101 4.46 7.15 -11.16
CA SER A 101 4.79 6.54 -12.46
C SER A 101 4.67 5.01 -12.47
N CYS A 102 4.51 4.40 -11.30
CA CYS A 102 4.37 2.96 -11.14
C CYS A 102 2.98 2.56 -10.63
N GLU A 103 2.01 3.49 -10.65
CA GLU A 103 0.60 3.17 -10.42
C GLU A 103 0.04 2.44 -11.65
N ASP A 104 -0.83 1.48 -11.40
CA ASP A 104 -1.63 0.86 -12.45
C ASP A 104 -2.75 1.83 -12.86
N MET A 105 -2.75 2.22 -14.14
CA MET A 105 -3.69 3.17 -14.72
C MET A 105 -5.09 2.59 -14.95
N THR A 106 -5.28 1.27 -14.78
CA THR A 106 -6.62 0.68 -14.80
C THR A 106 -7.41 1.02 -13.53
N ASP A 107 -8.73 0.85 -13.55
CA ASP A 107 -9.56 0.95 -12.34
C ASP A 107 -9.71 -0.40 -11.60
N GLN A 108 -8.96 -1.44 -11.99
CA GLN A 108 -9.08 -2.76 -11.37
C GLN A 108 -8.33 -2.79 -10.03
N TYR A 109 -9.05 -3.14 -8.96
CA TYR A 109 -8.48 -3.46 -7.66
C TYR A 109 -8.16 -4.96 -7.59
N LEU A 110 -6.94 -5.31 -7.18
CA LEU A 110 -6.47 -6.70 -7.13
C LEU A 110 -6.66 -7.40 -5.77
N GLY A 111 -7.11 -6.69 -4.73
CA GLY A 111 -7.33 -7.27 -3.38
C GLY A 111 -8.74 -7.87 -3.19
N PRO A 112 -8.98 -8.69 -2.14
CA PRO A 112 -8.22 -8.82 -0.88
C PRO A 112 -6.89 -9.56 -0.98
#